data_AF-A0A3A1WTM7-F1
#
_entry.id   AF-A0A3A1WTM7-F1
#
_cell.length_a   1.000
_cell.length_b   1.000
_cell.length_c   1.000
_cell.angle_alpha   90.00
_cell.angle_beta   90.00
_cell.angle_gamma   90.00
#
_symmetry.space_group_name_H-M   'P 1'
#
loop_
_entity.id
_entity.type
_entity.pdbx_description
1 polymer ?
#
loop_
_entity_poly.entity_id
_entity_poly.type
_entity_poly.pdbx_seq_one_letter_code
_entity_poly.pdbx_strand_id
1 'polypeptide(L)'
;PGTGRAVQCAIKDLNEIAKKETGETLKGAVLIAASDMPLLDTKTLQSLVDFHNNHGNVATVLTAVLDDATGYGRIVREANGDVLRIVEHKDANAGELEIKEVNTSVYVFDATVLCDAIANLNSQNAQGEFYLTDALEHARKFGHVGAMSAPDPLSVEGVNTRVQLSALAKAYNKRVCEHWMLEGVTILDPDTTWIEDDVTLAQDVTVLPGCFLQGHTNVLSGAVVGPYTTLIDAQVDEDAVVERSRVQESHICRAANIGPWTYLRAGNVLGEESKAGAFVEMKKAHIGNGTKVPHLSYIGDANLGEHTNIGGGTITANYDGVHKNHTSIGSGVHVGAGNLFVAPVNVSDGVTTGAGSVVRHDVPADSMVYSENTQHVIEGWKPSWER
;
A
#
# COMPACT_ATOMS: atom_id res chain seq x y z
N PRO A 1 9.91 27.31 20.59
CA PRO A 1 9.60 26.14 19.73
C PRO A 1 10.92 25.55 19.22
N GLY A 2 10.91 24.37 18.59
CA GLY A 2 12.12 23.73 18.04
C GLY A 2 12.34 22.31 18.54
N THR A 3 13.23 21.57 17.87
CA THR A 3 13.54 20.16 18.17
C THR A 3 14.07 19.95 19.59
N GLY A 4 14.90 20.86 20.10
CA GLY A 4 15.37 20.84 21.48
C GLY A 4 14.23 21.01 22.49
N ARG A 5 13.23 21.84 22.18
CA ARG A 5 12.03 21.98 23.04
C ARG A 5 11.17 20.72 23.03
N ALA A 6 11.06 20.03 21.89
CA ALA A 6 10.35 18.75 21.82
C ALA A 6 11.00 17.71 22.74
N VAL A 7 12.34 17.61 22.74
CA VAL A 7 13.09 16.73 23.65
C VAL A 7 12.93 17.14 25.11
N GLN A 8 12.96 18.44 25.44
CA GLN A 8 12.67 18.91 26.81
C GLN A 8 11.31 18.45 27.33
N CYS A 9 10.28 18.48 26.48
CA CYS A 9 8.96 17.98 26.85
C CYS A 9 9.00 16.46 27.12
N ALA A 10 9.60 15.68 26.22
CA ALA A 10 9.68 14.22 26.37
C ALA A 10 10.53 13.78 27.58
N ILE A 11 11.65 14.44 27.84
CA ILE A 11 12.55 14.12 28.96
C ILE A 11 11.91 14.40 30.32
N LYS A 12 11.02 15.39 30.41
CA LYS A 12 10.23 15.61 31.62
C LYS A 12 9.39 14.37 31.94
N ASP A 13 8.64 13.88 30.95
CA ASP A 13 7.75 12.73 31.12
C ASP A 13 8.55 11.43 31.39
N LEU A 14 9.65 11.21 30.65
CA LEU A 14 10.55 10.06 30.86
C LEU A 14 11.17 10.04 32.27
N ASN A 15 11.55 11.21 32.81
CA ASN A 15 12.06 11.30 34.18
C ASN A 15 10.97 11.03 35.23
N GLU A 16 9.73 11.46 34.99
CA GLU A 16 8.60 11.15 35.89
C GLU A 16 8.29 9.64 35.88
N ILE A 17 8.32 9.01 34.71
CA ILE A 17 8.18 7.55 34.55
C ILE A 17 9.31 6.81 35.27
N ALA A 18 10.58 7.17 34.99
CA ALA A 18 11.74 6.55 35.63
C ALA A 18 11.67 6.65 37.16
N LYS A 19 11.36 7.84 37.71
CA LYS A 19 11.21 8.04 39.16
C LYS A 19 10.11 7.18 39.76
N LYS A 20 9.00 7.00 39.04
CA LYS A 20 7.88 6.17 39.50
C LYS A 20 8.22 4.68 39.49
N GLU A 21 8.98 4.22 38.50
CA GLU A 21 9.31 2.80 38.32
C GLU A 21 10.53 2.35 39.11
N THR A 22 11.59 3.17 39.18
CA THR A 22 12.88 2.78 39.76
C THR A 22 13.26 3.59 41.00
N GLY A 23 12.57 4.71 41.27
CA GLY A 23 12.95 5.66 42.32
C GLY A 23 14.12 6.57 41.96
N GLU A 24 14.68 6.45 40.75
CA GLU A 24 15.83 7.20 40.27
C GLU A 24 15.46 8.09 39.06
N THR A 25 16.34 9.03 38.72
CA THR A 25 16.25 9.77 37.45
C THR A 25 16.62 8.87 36.26
N LEU A 26 16.23 9.28 35.06
CA LEU A 26 16.55 8.55 33.83
C LEU A 26 18.07 8.31 33.71
N LYS A 27 18.45 7.08 33.39
CA LYS A 27 19.85 6.63 33.18
C LYS A 27 19.94 5.81 31.90
N GLY A 28 21.14 5.74 31.32
CA GLY A 28 21.43 4.96 30.12
C GLY A 28 21.27 5.76 28.83
N ALA A 29 21.31 5.05 27.70
CA ALA A 29 21.23 5.64 26.37
C ALA A 29 19.79 6.05 26.03
N VAL A 30 19.63 7.28 25.54
CA VAL A 30 18.38 7.83 25.02
C VAL A 30 18.51 7.97 23.51
N LEU A 31 17.77 7.14 22.77
CA LEU A 31 17.63 7.24 21.33
C LEU A 31 16.56 8.29 20.98
N ILE A 32 16.92 9.21 20.09
CA ILE A 32 16.06 10.28 19.59
C ILE A 32 16.03 10.16 18.07
N ALA A 33 14.85 10.13 17.48
CA ALA A 33 14.66 10.11 16.03
C ALA A 33 13.52 11.03 15.61
N ALA A 34 13.63 11.61 14.43
CA ALA A 34 12.53 12.32 13.79
C ALA A 34 11.55 11.32 13.15
N SER A 35 10.26 11.65 13.13
CA SER A 35 9.20 10.76 12.63
C SER A 35 8.95 10.87 11.12
N ASP A 36 9.66 11.76 10.43
CA ASP A 36 9.53 12.04 8.99
C ASP A 36 10.51 11.21 8.14
N MET A 37 11.09 10.15 8.72
CA MET A 37 12.02 9.21 8.07
C MET A 37 11.36 7.84 7.91
N PRO A 38 10.49 7.66 6.90
CA PRO A 38 9.65 6.47 6.80
C PRO A 38 10.44 5.18 6.53
N LEU A 39 11.68 5.28 6.05
CA LEU A 39 12.53 4.12 5.73
C LEU A 39 13.54 3.79 6.83
N LEU A 40 13.50 4.48 7.97
CA LEU A 40 14.43 4.26 9.06
C LEU A 40 14.18 2.91 9.72
N ASP A 41 15.14 2.00 9.56
CA ASP A 41 14.99 0.61 9.97
C ASP A 41 15.57 0.31 11.37
N THR A 42 15.08 -0.77 11.99
CA THR A 42 15.53 -1.20 13.32
C THR A 42 17.01 -1.59 13.36
N LYS A 43 17.56 -2.14 12.29
CA LYS A 43 18.97 -2.58 12.24
C LYS A 43 19.91 -1.36 12.27
N THR A 44 19.55 -0.29 11.57
CA THR A 44 20.27 0.98 11.57
C THR A 44 20.24 1.63 12.96
N LEU A 45 19.06 1.67 13.60
CA LEU A 45 18.90 2.19 14.96
C LEU A 45 19.70 1.37 16.00
N GLN A 46 19.66 0.05 15.92
CA GLN A 46 20.43 -0.82 16.81
C GLN A 46 21.94 -0.61 16.61
N SER A 47 22.39 -0.53 15.36
CA SER A 47 23.79 -0.28 15.03
C SER A 47 24.28 1.05 15.61
N LEU A 48 23.42 2.09 15.62
CA LEU A 48 23.74 3.38 16.21
C LEU A 48 23.91 3.30 17.73
N VAL A 49 23.01 2.60 18.43
CA VAL A 49 23.09 2.39 19.88
C VAL A 49 24.32 1.57 20.24
N ASP A 50 24.61 0.51 19.48
CA ASP A 50 25.79 -0.32 19.69
C ASP A 50 27.08 0.48 19.46
N PHE A 51 27.12 1.30 18.39
CA PHE A 51 28.23 2.20 18.12
C PHE A 51 28.46 3.18 19.28
N HIS A 52 27.39 3.80 19.79
CA HIS A 52 27.44 4.72 20.93
C HIS A 52 28.07 4.06 22.17
N ASN A 53 27.57 2.88 22.54
CA ASN A 53 28.01 2.15 23.72
C ASN A 53 29.46 1.64 23.59
N ASN A 54 29.80 1.04 22.44
CA ASN A 54 31.11 0.42 22.23
C ASN A 54 32.26 1.45 22.21
N HIS A 55 31.99 2.69 21.82
CA HIS A 55 32.99 3.76 21.80
C HIS A 55 32.97 4.63 23.07
N GLY A 56 32.06 4.36 24.02
CA GLY A 56 31.93 5.15 25.24
C GLY A 56 31.56 6.61 24.95
N ASN A 57 30.80 6.86 23.89
CA ASN A 57 30.40 8.20 23.49
C ASN A 57 29.39 8.77 24.50
N VAL A 58 29.44 10.07 24.78
CA VAL A 58 28.39 10.76 25.56
C VAL A 58 27.23 11.22 24.68
N ALA A 59 27.49 11.42 23.40
CA ALA A 59 26.51 11.64 22.36
C ALA A 59 26.98 11.01 21.06
N THR A 60 26.04 10.54 20.23
CA THR A 60 26.33 10.00 18.91
C THR A 60 25.26 10.49 17.95
N VAL A 61 25.68 11.01 16.81
CA VAL A 61 24.79 11.41 15.71
C VAL A 61 24.89 10.40 14.57
N LEU A 62 23.76 10.04 13.98
CA LEU A 62 23.70 9.33 12.72
C LEU A 62 23.85 10.34 11.58
N THR A 63 24.79 10.10 10.68
CA THR A 63 25.08 10.99 9.55
C THR A 63 24.83 10.28 8.23
N ALA A 64 24.66 11.04 7.15
CA ALA A 64 24.60 10.51 5.80
C ALA A 64 25.42 11.38 4.85
N VAL A 65 25.90 10.83 3.75
CA VAL A 65 26.50 11.61 2.68
C VAL A 65 25.50 11.67 1.54
N LEU A 66 25.04 12.89 1.21
CA LEU A 66 24.05 13.12 0.15
C LEU A 66 24.69 13.89 -1.01
N ASP A 67 24.20 13.63 -2.22
CA ASP A 67 24.60 14.42 -3.40
C ASP A 67 24.01 15.82 -3.38
N ASP A 68 22.74 15.94 -2.97
CA ASP A 68 22.09 17.21 -2.66
C ASP A 68 21.79 17.28 -1.16
N ALA A 69 22.60 18.06 -0.46
CA ALA A 69 22.44 18.30 0.98
C ALA A 69 21.53 19.51 1.27
N THR A 70 20.85 20.10 0.30
CA THR A 70 20.01 21.30 0.50
C THR A 70 18.99 21.10 1.62
N GLY A 71 18.89 22.07 2.54
CA GLY A 71 17.96 22.03 3.68
C GLY A 71 18.45 21.27 4.92
N TYR A 72 19.48 20.43 4.82
CA TYR A 72 20.01 19.66 5.96
C TYR A 72 21.04 20.43 6.81
N GLY A 73 21.18 20.07 8.09
CA GLY A 73 22.33 20.49 8.90
C GLY A 73 23.63 19.80 8.43
N ARG A 74 24.76 20.52 8.42
CA ARG A 74 26.07 20.06 7.95
C ARG A 74 26.93 19.55 9.10
N ILE A 75 27.56 18.40 8.94
CA ILE A 75 28.51 17.86 9.92
C ILE A 75 29.88 18.49 9.68
N VAL A 76 30.29 19.39 10.56
CA VAL A 76 31.63 19.99 10.52
C VAL A 76 32.54 19.13 11.38
N ARG A 77 33.66 18.67 10.81
CA ARG A 77 34.65 17.84 11.48
C ARG A 77 35.93 18.60 11.81
N GLU A 78 36.59 18.20 12.90
CA GLU A 78 37.95 18.62 13.22
C GLU A 78 38.99 17.86 12.37
N ALA A 79 40.25 18.30 12.40
CA ALA A 79 41.33 17.67 11.63
C ALA A 79 41.62 16.22 12.05
N ASN A 80 41.26 15.83 13.27
CA ASN A 80 41.38 14.46 13.77
C ASN A 80 40.18 13.57 13.37
N GLY A 81 39.17 14.13 12.71
CA GLY A 81 37.96 13.44 12.27
C GLY A 81 36.77 13.55 13.23
N ASP A 82 36.94 14.11 14.42
CA ASP A 82 35.84 14.23 15.41
C ASP A 82 34.80 15.26 14.97
N VAL A 83 33.57 15.13 15.46
CA VAL A 83 32.50 16.10 15.19
C VAL A 83 32.80 17.39 15.96
N LEU A 84 33.05 18.48 15.22
CA LEU A 84 33.23 19.81 15.79
C LEU A 84 31.89 20.39 16.22
N ARG A 85 30.97 20.48 15.27
CA ARG A 85 29.62 21.04 15.43
C ARG A 85 28.72 20.64 14.25
N ILE A 86 27.42 20.87 14.42
CA ILE A 86 26.44 20.77 13.33
C ILE A 86 25.98 22.18 13.00
N VAL A 87 26.01 22.55 11.71
CA VAL A 87 25.58 23.88 11.27
C VAL A 87 24.33 23.75 10.41
N GLU A 88 23.23 24.33 10.86
CA GLU A 88 21.95 24.31 10.14
C GLU A 88 22.04 25.03 8.78
N HIS A 89 21.27 24.57 7.79
CA HIS A 89 21.36 25.08 6.42
C HIS A 89 21.21 26.60 6.31
N LYS A 90 20.34 27.19 7.15
CA LYS A 90 20.09 28.65 7.16
C LYS A 90 21.20 29.46 7.82
N ASP A 91 22.00 28.82 8.67
CA ASP A 91 23.07 29.43 9.44
C ASP A 91 24.46 29.15 8.82
N ALA A 92 24.54 28.26 7.82
CA ALA A 92 25.77 27.85 7.14
C ALA A 92 26.32 28.90 6.16
N ASN A 93 27.64 29.08 6.16
CA ASN A 93 28.33 29.90 5.16
C ASN A 93 28.58 29.13 3.84
N ALA A 94 29.04 29.83 2.80
CA ALA A 94 29.26 29.23 1.47
C ALA A 94 30.19 28.01 1.49
N GLY A 95 31.24 27.99 2.31
CA GLY A 95 32.14 26.83 2.44
C GLY A 95 31.51 25.67 3.21
N GLU A 96 30.67 25.96 4.21
CA GLU A 96 29.94 24.92 4.95
C GLU A 96 28.84 24.29 4.10
N LEU A 97 28.20 25.06 3.21
CA LEU A 97 27.15 24.55 2.32
C LEU A 97 27.65 23.49 1.32
N GLU A 98 28.95 23.50 0.99
CA GLU A 98 29.62 22.49 0.16
C GLU A 98 29.83 21.14 0.88
N ILE A 99 29.68 21.09 2.20
CA ILE A 99 29.79 19.85 2.96
C ILE A 99 28.63 18.93 2.56
N LYS A 100 28.95 17.72 2.13
CA LYS A 100 27.96 16.69 1.74
C LYS A 100 27.52 15.77 2.88
N GLU A 101 28.30 15.74 3.97
CA GLU A 101 27.91 14.99 5.16
C GLU A 101 26.87 15.77 5.96
N VAL A 102 25.70 15.16 6.13
CA VAL A 102 24.53 15.78 6.74
C VAL A 102 24.14 15.13 8.06
N ASN A 103 23.50 15.95 8.89
CA ASN A 103 22.80 15.53 10.08
C ASN A 103 21.45 14.90 9.73
N THR A 104 21.24 13.65 10.13
CA THR A 104 19.96 12.95 9.94
C THR A 104 18.96 13.22 11.06
N SER A 105 19.28 14.06 12.06
CA SER A 105 18.41 14.26 13.22
C SER A 105 18.07 12.99 14.02
N VAL A 106 18.89 11.94 13.89
CA VAL A 106 18.85 10.73 14.72
C VAL A 106 20.08 10.72 15.62
N TYR A 107 19.85 10.60 16.93
CA TYR A 107 20.88 10.73 17.95
C TYR A 107 20.75 9.68 19.04
N VAL A 108 21.86 9.33 19.67
CA VAL A 108 21.89 8.62 20.95
C VAL A 108 22.68 9.47 21.94
N PHE A 109 22.10 9.76 23.10
CA PHE A 109 22.77 10.47 24.17
C PHE A 109 22.81 9.64 25.45
N ASP A 110 23.85 9.81 26.27
CA ASP A 110 23.73 9.49 27.69
C ASP A 110 22.65 10.36 28.32
N ALA A 111 21.74 9.76 29.11
CA ALA A 111 20.61 10.45 29.70
C ALA A 111 21.00 11.64 30.59
N THR A 112 22.10 11.53 31.35
CA THR A 112 22.55 12.60 32.24
C THR A 112 23.10 13.78 31.45
N VAL A 113 23.89 13.49 30.42
CA VAL A 113 24.44 14.49 29.51
C VAL A 113 23.32 15.17 28.71
N LEU A 114 22.33 14.41 28.24
CA LEU A 114 21.17 14.96 27.54
C LEU A 114 20.39 15.93 28.43
N CYS A 115 20.10 15.54 29.68
CA CYS A 115 19.35 16.40 30.62
C CYS A 115 20.06 17.73 30.87
N ASP A 116 21.39 17.71 31.03
CA ASP A 116 22.17 18.93 31.21
C ASP A 116 22.22 19.76 29.92
N ALA A 117 22.45 19.12 28.77
CA ALA A 117 22.54 19.79 27.48
C ALA A 117 21.24 20.51 27.12
N ILE A 118 20.09 19.86 27.25
CA ILE A 118 18.80 20.47 26.91
C ILE A 118 18.39 21.58 27.88
N ALA A 119 18.85 21.54 29.14
CA ALA A 119 18.57 22.60 30.12
C ALA A 119 19.28 23.91 29.77
N ASN A 120 20.39 23.84 29.05
CA ASN A 120 21.23 24.99 28.68
C ASN A 120 20.98 25.50 27.26
N LEU A 121 20.02 24.93 26.53
CA LEU A 121 19.66 25.42 25.19
C LEU A 121 19.09 26.83 25.24
N ASN A 122 19.39 27.62 24.22
CA ASN A 122 18.83 28.95 24.01
C ASN A 122 18.28 29.08 22.58
N SER A 123 17.69 30.23 22.26
CA SER A 123 17.07 30.50 20.97
C SER A 123 17.79 31.60 20.17
N GLN A 124 19.09 31.77 20.36
CA GLN A 124 19.91 32.79 19.70
C GLN A 124 20.46 32.28 18.35
N ASN A 125 19.56 31.96 17.42
CA ASN A 125 19.89 31.53 16.05
C ASN A 125 18.95 32.20 15.04
N ALA A 126 19.18 31.98 13.73
CA ALA A 126 18.40 32.62 12.67
C ALA A 126 16.89 32.32 12.72
N GLN A 127 16.46 31.22 13.36
CA GLN A 127 15.06 30.84 13.47
C GLN A 127 14.41 31.23 14.79
N GLY A 128 15.19 31.64 15.81
CA GLY A 128 14.65 31.90 17.14
C GLY A 128 14.13 30.64 17.84
N GLU A 129 14.73 29.47 17.56
CA GLU A 129 14.27 28.17 18.06
C GLU A 129 15.30 27.48 18.96
N PHE A 130 14.87 26.52 19.78
CA PHE A 130 15.78 25.67 20.55
C PHE A 130 16.21 24.50 19.67
N TYR A 131 17.43 24.55 19.13
CA TYR A 131 17.95 23.47 18.28
C TYR A 131 18.53 22.33 19.11
N LEU A 132 18.15 21.10 18.79
CA LEU A 132 18.76 19.92 19.40
C LEU A 132 20.24 19.75 19.01
N THR A 133 20.65 20.28 17.86
CA THR A 133 22.04 20.26 17.40
C THR A 133 23.00 20.96 18.36
N ASP A 134 22.55 22.01 19.04
CA ASP A 134 23.36 22.75 20.02
C ASP A 134 23.61 21.89 21.28
N ALA A 135 22.73 20.93 21.58
CA ALA A 135 22.93 19.99 22.68
C ALA A 135 24.11 19.05 22.41
N LEU A 136 24.39 18.74 21.14
CA LEU A 136 25.52 17.92 20.72
C LEU A 136 26.85 18.65 20.92
N GLU A 137 26.90 19.95 20.63
CA GLU A 137 28.06 20.80 20.93
C GLU A 137 28.30 20.90 22.44
N HIS A 138 27.24 21.06 23.23
CA HIS A 138 27.36 21.09 24.69
C HIS A 138 27.83 19.74 25.28
N ALA A 139 27.39 18.62 24.69
CA ALA A 139 27.81 17.28 25.13
C ALA A 139 29.33 17.05 25.03
N ARG A 140 30.04 17.75 24.12
CA ARG A 140 31.51 17.68 24.02
C ARG A 140 32.24 18.07 25.30
N LYS A 141 31.61 18.84 26.19
CA LYS A 141 32.17 19.20 27.51
C LYS A 141 32.22 18.02 28.48
N PHE A 142 31.42 16.99 28.24
CA PHE A 142 31.27 15.83 29.12
C PHE A 142 32.03 14.60 28.62
N GLY A 143 32.38 14.55 27.33
CA GLY A 143 33.12 13.45 26.75
C GLY A 143 33.11 13.44 25.23
N HIS A 144 33.44 12.29 24.66
CA HIS A 144 33.56 12.12 23.21
C HIS A 144 32.19 12.08 22.52
N VAL A 145 32.07 12.81 21.40
CA VAL A 145 30.87 12.87 20.57
C VAL A 145 31.16 12.15 19.25
N GLY A 146 30.51 11.00 19.06
CA GLY A 146 30.68 10.18 17.88
C GLY A 146 29.77 10.59 16.72
N ALA A 147 30.19 10.27 15.50
CA ALA A 147 29.33 10.26 14.32
C ALA A 147 29.40 8.91 13.64
N MET A 148 28.25 8.26 13.46
CA MET A 148 28.13 7.02 12.69
C MET A 148 27.48 7.34 11.35
N SER A 149 28.13 7.01 10.25
CA SER A 149 27.51 7.13 8.94
C SER A 149 26.50 6.00 8.73
N ALA A 150 25.30 6.33 8.26
CA ALA A 150 24.27 5.37 7.91
C ALA A 150 24.77 4.47 6.76
N PRO A 151 24.65 3.14 6.88
CA PRO A 151 25.07 2.23 5.81
C PRO A 151 24.31 2.45 4.49
N ASP A 152 23.07 2.89 4.60
CA ASP A 152 22.19 3.21 3.48
C ASP A 152 21.65 4.64 3.63
N PRO A 153 22.07 5.60 2.79
CA PRO A 153 21.57 6.96 2.86
C PRO A 153 20.05 7.07 2.66
N LEU A 154 19.43 6.16 1.92
CA LEU A 154 17.98 6.21 1.65
C LEU A 154 17.15 5.92 2.91
N SER A 155 17.66 5.07 3.82
CA SER A 155 16.94 4.72 5.05
C SER A 155 16.84 5.88 6.04
N VAL A 156 17.69 6.90 5.89
CA VAL A 156 17.76 8.08 6.76
C VAL A 156 17.33 9.37 6.06
N GLU A 157 16.74 9.28 4.87
CA GLU A 157 16.21 10.43 4.15
C GLU A 157 14.90 10.92 4.79
N GLY A 158 14.87 12.21 5.16
CA GLY A 158 13.70 12.85 5.75
C GLY A 158 12.74 13.43 4.70
N VAL A 159 11.45 13.48 5.03
CA VAL A 159 10.38 13.95 4.15
C VAL A 159 9.74 15.22 4.69
N ASN A 160 10.13 16.37 4.15
CA ASN A 160 9.56 17.68 4.50
C ASN A 160 8.51 18.18 3.49
N THR A 161 8.52 17.64 2.26
CA THR A 161 7.65 18.08 1.17
C THR A 161 7.06 16.89 0.42
N ARG A 162 5.95 17.12 -0.31
CA ARG A 162 5.35 16.08 -1.16
C ARG A 162 6.26 15.66 -2.33
N VAL A 163 7.19 16.52 -2.75
CA VAL A 163 8.19 16.19 -3.76
C VAL A 163 9.15 15.14 -3.22
N GLN A 164 9.67 15.34 -2.00
CA GLN A 164 10.50 14.36 -1.30
C GLN A 164 9.74 13.06 -1.03
N LEU A 165 8.49 13.15 -0.57
CA LEU A 165 7.66 11.95 -0.32
C LEU A 165 7.53 11.09 -1.59
N SER A 166 7.24 11.72 -2.72
CA SER A 166 7.10 11.00 -3.99
C SER A 166 8.41 10.40 -4.48
N ALA A 167 9.53 11.11 -4.32
CA ALA A 167 10.85 10.61 -4.72
C ALA A 167 11.27 9.41 -3.85
N LEU A 168 11.12 9.53 -2.53
CA LEU A 168 11.45 8.48 -1.58
C LEU A 168 10.57 7.23 -1.77
N ALA A 169 9.25 7.42 -1.94
CA ALA A 169 8.34 6.32 -2.24
C ALA A 169 8.72 5.58 -3.53
N LYS A 170 9.15 6.30 -4.57
CA LYS A 170 9.58 5.68 -5.82
C LYS A 170 10.89 4.91 -5.67
N ALA A 171 11.87 5.48 -4.96
CA ALA A 171 13.14 4.82 -4.67
C ALA A 171 12.93 3.54 -3.85
N TYR A 172 12.04 3.59 -2.85
CA TYR A 172 11.68 2.44 -2.04
C TYR A 172 10.97 1.36 -2.85
N ASN A 173 9.93 1.73 -3.61
CA ASN A 173 9.19 0.77 -4.44
C ASN A 173 10.07 0.06 -5.47
N LYS A 174 11.11 0.74 -5.99
CA LYS A 174 12.11 0.11 -6.86
C LYS A 174 12.83 -1.06 -6.16
N ARG A 175 13.17 -0.90 -4.87
CA ARG A 175 13.78 -1.97 -4.05
C ARG A 175 12.80 -3.12 -3.79
N VAL A 176 11.53 -2.80 -3.53
CA VAL A 176 10.48 -3.82 -3.38
C VAL A 176 10.33 -4.64 -4.66
N CYS A 177 10.27 -3.98 -5.82
CA CYS A 177 10.23 -4.67 -7.11
C CYS A 177 11.50 -5.51 -7.34
N GLU A 178 12.68 -4.95 -7.05
CA GLU A 178 13.95 -5.67 -7.18
C GLU A 178 14.01 -6.92 -6.29
N HIS A 179 13.55 -6.82 -5.04
CA HIS A 179 13.42 -7.96 -4.14
C HIS A 179 12.60 -9.08 -4.78
N TRP A 180 11.37 -8.79 -5.25
CA TRP A 180 10.53 -9.80 -5.89
C TRP A 180 11.12 -10.37 -7.18
N MET A 181 11.81 -9.55 -7.98
CA MET A 181 12.54 -10.04 -9.15
C MET A 181 13.65 -11.03 -8.77
N LEU A 182 14.35 -10.80 -7.66
CA LEU A 182 15.36 -11.71 -7.14
C LEU A 182 14.75 -13.01 -6.56
N GLU A 183 13.53 -12.94 -6.02
CA GLU A 183 12.75 -14.11 -5.57
C GLU A 183 12.09 -14.90 -6.75
N GLY A 184 12.33 -14.49 -7.99
CA GLY A 184 11.88 -15.21 -9.19
C GLY A 184 10.55 -14.76 -9.78
N VAL A 185 10.09 -13.55 -9.45
CA VAL A 185 8.92 -12.91 -10.07
C VAL A 185 9.34 -12.15 -11.33
N THR A 186 8.58 -12.28 -12.41
CA THR A 186 8.76 -11.43 -13.60
C THR A 186 7.98 -10.14 -13.44
N ILE A 187 8.66 -9.02 -13.19
CA ILE A 187 8.06 -7.68 -13.23
C ILE A 187 8.51 -7.00 -14.52
N LEU A 188 7.60 -6.85 -15.50
CA LEU A 188 7.98 -6.40 -16.84
C LEU A 188 8.40 -4.91 -16.87
N ASP A 189 7.78 -4.10 -16.02
CA ASP A 189 8.07 -2.68 -15.88
C ASP A 189 7.99 -2.24 -14.40
N PRO A 190 9.12 -2.19 -13.68
CA PRO A 190 9.17 -1.69 -12.30
C PRO A 190 8.96 -0.17 -12.21
N ASP A 191 9.02 0.57 -13.33
CA ASP A 191 8.75 2.00 -13.32
C ASP A 191 7.26 2.32 -13.25
N THR A 192 6.39 1.39 -13.61
CA THR A 192 4.92 1.55 -13.54
C THR A 192 4.21 0.55 -12.63
N THR A 193 4.95 -0.32 -11.96
CA THR A 193 4.42 -1.28 -10.97
C THR A 193 4.63 -0.78 -9.55
N TRP A 194 3.60 -0.82 -8.72
CA TRP A 194 3.64 -0.48 -7.29
C TRP A 194 3.22 -1.67 -6.43
N ILE A 195 4.01 -1.99 -5.42
CA ILE A 195 3.81 -3.15 -4.53
C ILE A 195 3.96 -2.67 -3.08
N GLU A 196 2.95 -2.90 -2.25
CA GLU A 196 2.99 -2.62 -0.81
C GLU A 196 3.69 -3.74 -0.02
N ASP A 197 4.14 -3.42 1.19
CA ASP A 197 5.06 -4.27 1.97
C ASP A 197 4.48 -5.64 2.38
N ASP A 198 3.16 -5.71 2.62
CA ASP A 198 2.48 -6.93 3.07
C ASP A 198 2.00 -7.82 1.89
N VAL A 199 2.30 -7.43 0.65
CA VAL A 199 2.00 -8.24 -0.54
C VAL A 199 2.97 -9.42 -0.62
N THR A 200 2.46 -10.61 -0.94
CA THR A 200 3.30 -11.80 -1.18
C THR A 200 3.13 -12.32 -2.61
N LEU A 201 4.25 -12.59 -3.28
CA LEU A 201 4.27 -13.14 -4.62
C LEU A 201 5.07 -14.45 -4.64
N ALA A 202 4.50 -15.50 -5.22
CA ALA A 202 5.22 -16.75 -5.43
C ALA A 202 6.20 -16.64 -6.62
N GLN A 203 7.18 -17.55 -6.67
CA GLN A 203 8.03 -17.73 -7.83
C GLN A 203 7.21 -17.96 -9.11
N ASP A 204 7.70 -17.45 -10.25
CA ASP A 204 7.09 -17.57 -11.58
C ASP A 204 5.76 -16.80 -11.75
N VAL A 205 5.42 -15.91 -10.83
CA VAL A 205 4.39 -14.88 -11.07
C VAL A 205 4.87 -13.89 -12.14
N THR A 206 3.95 -13.45 -13.00
CA THR A 206 4.20 -12.37 -13.97
C THR A 206 3.35 -11.14 -13.67
N VAL A 207 4.00 -10.00 -13.48
CA VAL A 207 3.36 -8.69 -13.30
C VAL A 207 3.65 -7.81 -14.53
N LEU A 208 2.58 -7.47 -15.25
CA LEU A 208 2.61 -6.60 -16.43
C LEU A 208 2.53 -5.11 -16.04
N PRO A 209 2.82 -4.18 -16.98
CA PRO A 209 2.94 -2.76 -16.66
C PRO A 209 1.66 -2.11 -16.11
N GLY A 210 1.83 -1.08 -15.28
CA GLY A 210 0.75 -0.27 -14.72
C GLY A 210 -0.02 -0.93 -13.57
N CYS A 211 0.58 -1.88 -12.87
CA CYS A 211 -0.08 -2.64 -11.80
C CYS A 211 0.12 -2.01 -10.41
N PHE A 212 -0.88 -2.16 -9.55
CA PHE A 212 -0.87 -1.73 -8.14
C PHE A 212 -1.31 -2.89 -7.27
N LEU A 213 -0.42 -3.41 -6.43
CA LEU A 213 -0.67 -4.52 -5.51
C LEU A 213 -0.65 -3.97 -4.08
N GLN A 214 -1.77 -4.10 -3.36
CA GLN A 214 -2.01 -3.39 -2.11
C GLN A 214 -2.50 -4.33 -1.00
N GLY A 215 -2.27 -3.92 0.25
CA GLY A 215 -2.65 -4.65 1.45
C GLY A 215 -2.04 -6.05 1.48
N HIS A 216 -2.86 -7.04 1.84
CA HIS A 216 -2.47 -8.44 2.03
C HIS A 216 -2.70 -9.25 0.74
N THR A 217 -2.44 -8.62 -0.41
CA THR A 217 -2.59 -9.30 -1.69
C THR A 217 -1.58 -10.44 -1.79
N ASN A 218 -2.04 -11.63 -2.18
CA ASN A 218 -1.20 -12.80 -2.35
C ASN A 218 -1.43 -13.40 -3.74
N VAL A 219 -0.35 -13.69 -4.46
CA VAL A 219 -0.38 -14.18 -5.84
C VAL A 219 0.48 -15.44 -5.95
N LEU A 220 -0.13 -16.55 -6.36
CA LEU A 220 0.52 -17.86 -6.46
C LEU A 220 1.14 -18.10 -7.85
N SER A 221 1.95 -19.16 -7.94
CA SER A 221 2.85 -19.43 -9.07
C SER A 221 2.10 -19.56 -10.40
N GLY A 222 2.73 -19.10 -11.49
CA GLY A 222 2.15 -19.14 -12.83
C GLY A 222 1.06 -18.09 -13.11
N ALA A 223 0.58 -17.37 -12.10
CA ALA A 223 -0.43 -16.34 -12.29
C ALA A 223 0.13 -15.12 -13.05
N VAL A 224 -0.75 -14.48 -13.83
CA VAL A 224 -0.44 -13.28 -14.63
C VAL A 224 -1.32 -12.12 -14.19
N VAL A 225 -0.71 -11.06 -13.67
CA VAL A 225 -1.39 -9.85 -13.22
C VAL A 225 -1.07 -8.69 -14.14
N GLY A 226 -2.11 -8.05 -14.66
CA GLY A 226 -2.03 -6.85 -15.50
C GLY A 226 -2.28 -7.11 -16.99
N PRO A 227 -2.04 -6.09 -17.83
CA PRO A 227 -1.59 -4.75 -17.46
C PRO A 227 -2.71 -3.93 -16.81
N TYR A 228 -2.37 -2.81 -16.17
CA TYR A 228 -3.33 -1.86 -15.59
C TYR A 228 -4.31 -2.49 -14.59
N THR A 229 -3.81 -3.37 -13.73
CA THR A 229 -4.59 -4.07 -12.71
C THR A 229 -4.32 -3.50 -11.33
N THR A 230 -5.36 -3.31 -10.54
CA THR A 230 -5.26 -2.97 -9.11
C THR A 230 -5.82 -4.11 -8.29
N LEU A 231 -4.99 -4.72 -7.45
CA LEU A 231 -5.37 -5.74 -6.47
C LEU A 231 -5.29 -5.15 -5.06
N ILE A 232 -6.34 -5.33 -4.26
CA ILE A 232 -6.46 -4.84 -2.88
C ILE A 232 -6.94 -6.00 -2.01
N ASP A 233 -6.10 -6.50 -1.12
CA ASP A 233 -6.39 -7.68 -0.29
C ASP A 233 -6.94 -8.87 -1.11
N ALA A 234 -6.41 -9.08 -2.32
CA ALA A 234 -6.87 -10.13 -3.23
C ALA A 234 -6.05 -11.42 -3.05
N GLN A 235 -6.70 -12.57 -3.21
CA GLN A 235 -6.03 -13.87 -3.31
C GLN A 235 -6.13 -14.35 -4.76
N VAL A 236 -4.99 -14.56 -5.41
CA VAL A 236 -4.90 -15.02 -6.80
C VAL A 236 -4.14 -16.33 -6.82
N ASP A 237 -4.83 -17.41 -7.14
CA ASP A 237 -4.26 -18.76 -7.15
C ASP A 237 -3.49 -19.04 -8.46
N GLU A 238 -2.94 -20.25 -8.57
CA GLU A 238 -2.04 -20.64 -9.64
C GLU A 238 -2.65 -20.48 -11.03
N ASP A 239 -1.83 -20.10 -12.00
CA ASP A 239 -2.20 -19.98 -13.42
C ASP A 239 -3.39 -19.03 -13.72
N ALA A 240 -3.90 -18.30 -12.72
CA ALA A 240 -4.97 -17.34 -12.90
C ALA A 240 -4.47 -16.10 -13.66
N VAL A 241 -5.36 -15.50 -14.45
CA VAL A 241 -5.05 -14.30 -15.24
C VAL A 241 -5.98 -13.17 -14.82
N VAL A 242 -5.40 -12.03 -14.44
CA VAL A 242 -6.15 -10.84 -14.02
C VAL A 242 -5.66 -9.60 -14.77
N GLU A 243 -6.34 -9.24 -15.86
CA GLU A 243 -5.94 -8.11 -16.70
C GLU A 243 -6.90 -6.91 -16.59
N ARG A 244 -6.35 -5.69 -16.64
CA ARG A 244 -7.10 -4.41 -16.72
C ARG A 244 -8.28 -4.31 -15.77
N SER A 245 -8.11 -4.77 -14.54
CA SER A 245 -9.22 -4.96 -13.59
C SER A 245 -8.93 -4.34 -12.24
N ARG A 246 -9.98 -3.98 -11.51
CA ARG A 246 -9.88 -3.61 -10.09
C ARG A 246 -10.51 -4.71 -9.26
N VAL A 247 -9.72 -5.31 -8.37
CA VAL A 247 -10.12 -6.43 -7.53
C VAL A 247 -9.89 -6.08 -6.07
N GLN A 248 -10.92 -6.20 -5.26
CA GLN A 248 -10.88 -5.93 -3.82
C GLN A 248 -11.41 -7.12 -3.04
N GLU A 249 -10.68 -7.57 -2.02
CA GLU A 249 -11.09 -8.59 -1.03
C GLU A 249 -11.80 -9.79 -1.69
N SER A 250 -11.18 -10.36 -2.72
CA SER A 250 -11.75 -11.43 -3.54
C SER A 250 -10.74 -12.54 -3.75
N HIS A 251 -11.24 -13.77 -3.84
CA HIS A 251 -10.44 -14.96 -4.14
C HIS A 251 -10.69 -15.39 -5.58
N ILE A 252 -9.62 -15.42 -6.37
CA ILE A 252 -9.59 -15.83 -7.77
C ILE A 252 -8.85 -17.16 -7.82
N CYS A 253 -9.59 -18.25 -7.99
CA CYS A 253 -9.04 -19.60 -7.94
C CYS A 253 -8.28 -19.97 -9.21
N ARG A 254 -7.65 -21.15 -9.17
CA ARG A 254 -6.74 -21.65 -10.20
C ARG A 254 -7.27 -21.48 -11.62
N ALA A 255 -6.43 -21.00 -12.53
CA ALA A 255 -6.74 -20.84 -13.95
C ALA A 255 -7.98 -19.98 -14.27
N ALA A 256 -8.53 -19.23 -13.30
CA ALA A 256 -9.62 -18.31 -13.57
C ALA A 256 -9.14 -17.12 -14.41
N ASN A 257 -10.02 -16.59 -15.25
CA ASN A 257 -9.71 -15.54 -16.21
C ASN A 257 -10.57 -14.29 -15.95
N ILE A 258 -9.93 -13.24 -15.43
CA ILE A 258 -10.55 -11.98 -15.03
C ILE A 258 -10.08 -10.87 -15.96
N GLY A 259 -11.03 -10.11 -16.50
CA GLY A 259 -10.75 -8.96 -17.35
C GLY A 259 -11.03 -9.16 -18.84
N PRO A 260 -10.74 -8.11 -19.63
CA PRO A 260 -10.33 -6.77 -19.19
C PRO A 260 -11.50 -5.90 -18.72
N TRP A 261 -11.26 -4.84 -17.94
CA TRP A 261 -12.29 -3.91 -17.47
C TRP A 261 -13.33 -4.54 -16.54
N THR A 262 -12.88 -5.43 -15.68
CA THR A 262 -13.71 -6.07 -14.65
C THR A 262 -13.54 -5.34 -13.32
N TYR A 263 -14.63 -5.21 -12.58
CA TYR A 263 -14.63 -4.66 -11.23
C TYR A 263 -15.15 -5.69 -10.23
N LEU A 264 -14.26 -6.22 -9.41
CA LEU A 264 -14.60 -7.14 -8.32
C LEU A 264 -14.55 -6.37 -7.00
N ARG A 265 -15.71 -6.18 -6.39
CA ARG A 265 -15.86 -5.59 -5.05
C ARG A 265 -15.63 -6.65 -3.98
N ALA A 266 -15.54 -6.23 -2.72
CA ALA A 266 -15.32 -7.16 -1.61
C ALA A 266 -16.29 -8.36 -1.57
N GLY A 267 -15.73 -9.52 -1.25
CA GLY A 267 -16.43 -10.76 -0.90
C GLY A 267 -16.72 -11.71 -2.05
N ASN A 268 -16.00 -11.65 -3.19
CA ASN A 268 -16.21 -12.63 -4.26
C ASN A 268 -15.30 -13.86 -4.10
N VAL A 269 -15.79 -14.99 -4.59
CA VAL A 269 -15.00 -16.21 -4.82
C VAL A 269 -15.26 -16.68 -6.24
N LEU A 270 -14.22 -16.73 -7.06
CA LEU A 270 -14.29 -17.17 -8.44
C LEU A 270 -13.59 -18.52 -8.56
N GLY A 271 -14.37 -19.58 -8.80
CA GLY A 271 -13.89 -20.95 -8.87
C GLY A 271 -12.90 -21.21 -9.98
N GLU A 272 -12.34 -22.41 -9.98
CA GLU A 272 -11.34 -22.85 -10.95
C GLU A 272 -11.86 -22.73 -12.39
N GLU A 273 -11.02 -22.27 -13.31
CA GLU A 273 -11.36 -22.06 -14.74
C GLU A 273 -12.58 -21.15 -14.98
N SER A 274 -13.04 -20.42 -13.97
CA SER A 274 -14.15 -19.48 -14.12
C SER A 274 -13.74 -18.23 -14.90
N LYS A 275 -14.72 -17.48 -15.39
CA LYS A 275 -14.48 -16.25 -16.15
C LYS A 275 -15.34 -15.10 -15.67
N ALA A 276 -14.70 -13.96 -15.40
CA ALA A 276 -15.35 -12.65 -15.32
C ALA A 276 -14.73 -11.78 -16.41
N GLY A 277 -15.46 -11.58 -17.50
CA GLY A 277 -14.95 -10.88 -18.67
C GLY A 277 -15.24 -9.38 -18.67
N ALA A 278 -15.33 -8.81 -19.87
CA ALA A 278 -15.31 -7.37 -20.02
C ALA A 278 -16.57 -6.66 -19.53
N PHE A 279 -16.35 -5.56 -18.79
CA PHE A 279 -17.41 -4.72 -18.22
C PHE A 279 -18.33 -5.49 -17.27
N VAL A 280 -17.75 -6.43 -16.52
CA VAL A 280 -18.44 -7.19 -15.49
C VAL A 280 -18.14 -6.57 -14.12
N GLU A 281 -19.19 -6.31 -13.35
CA GLU A 281 -19.07 -5.96 -11.92
C GLU A 281 -19.58 -7.13 -11.08
N MET A 282 -18.83 -7.49 -10.03
CA MET A 282 -19.30 -8.47 -9.04
C MET A 282 -19.15 -7.96 -7.62
N LYS A 283 -20.05 -8.40 -6.74
CA LYS A 283 -20.00 -8.13 -5.31
C LYS A 283 -20.61 -9.27 -4.52
N LYS A 284 -19.89 -9.81 -3.54
CA LYS A 284 -20.40 -10.89 -2.68
C LYS A 284 -20.99 -12.04 -3.51
N ALA A 285 -20.28 -12.40 -4.58
CA ALA A 285 -20.71 -13.42 -5.51
C ALA A 285 -19.81 -14.66 -5.42
N HIS A 286 -20.41 -15.84 -5.36
CA HIS A 286 -19.71 -17.11 -5.45
C HIS A 286 -19.95 -17.71 -6.83
N ILE A 287 -18.89 -17.90 -7.60
CA ILE A 287 -18.93 -18.38 -8.98
C ILE A 287 -18.31 -19.77 -9.00
N GLY A 288 -19.10 -20.79 -9.35
CA GLY A 288 -18.64 -22.17 -9.42
C GLY A 288 -17.57 -22.41 -10.49
N ASN A 289 -16.95 -23.58 -10.44
CA ASN A 289 -15.89 -23.97 -11.37
C ASN A 289 -16.39 -23.96 -12.83
N GLY A 290 -15.56 -23.48 -13.75
CA GLY A 290 -15.84 -23.39 -15.18
C GLY A 290 -16.99 -22.44 -15.56
N THR A 291 -17.59 -21.73 -14.61
CA THR A 291 -18.70 -20.80 -14.85
C THR A 291 -18.22 -19.49 -15.47
N LYS A 292 -18.99 -18.98 -16.42
CA LYS A 292 -18.59 -17.83 -17.23
C LYS A 292 -19.62 -16.71 -17.14
N VAL A 293 -19.14 -15.53 -16.77
CA VAL A 293 -19.83 -14.24 -16.87
C VAL A 293 -18.97 -13.37 -17.79
N PRO A 294 -19.11 -13.48 -19.12
CA PRO A 294 -18.11 -12.96 -20.04
C PRO A 294 -18.29 -11.47 -20.39
N HIS A 295 -19.49 -10.89 -20.28
CA HIS A 295 -19.77 -9.57 -20.85
C HIS A 295 -20.81 -8.77 -20.06
N LEU A 296 -20.56 -7.49 -19.80
CA LEU A 296 -21.58 -6.46 -19.53
C LEU A 296 -22.61 -6.81 -18.44
N SER A 297 -22.18 -7.46 -17.36
CA SER A 297 -23.10 -8.01 -16.36
C SER A 297 -22.79 -7.50 -14.95
N TYR A 298 -23.81 -7.38 -14.13
CA TYR A 298 -23.68 -7.15 -12.68
C TYR A 298 -24.18 -8.37 -11.92
N ILE A 299 -23.30 -8.98 -11.12
CA ILE A 299 -23.60 -10.13 -10.27
C ILE A 299 -23.33 -9.76 -8.81
N GLY A 300 -24.40 -9.49 -8.06
CA GLY A 300 -24.35 -9.00 -6.69
C GLY A 300 -25.16 -9.87 -5.75
N ASP A 301 -24.55 -10.26 -4.61
CA ASP A 301 -25.16 -11.10 -3.58
C ASP A 301 -25.79 -12.37 -4.20
N ALA A 302 -24.97 -13.17 -4.89
CA ALA A 302 -25.44 -14.31 -5.66
C ALA A 302 -24.50 -15.51 -5.65
N ASN A 303 -25.06 -16.72 -5.80
CA ASN A 303 -24.33 -17.95 -6.02
C ASN A 303 -24.64 -18.48 -7.41
N LEU A 304 -23.61 -18.71 -8.22
CA LEU A 304 -23.70 -19.41 -9.50
C LEU A 304 -23.04 -20.78 -9.34
N GLY A 305 -23.74 -21.83 -9.75
CA GLY A 305 -23.21 -23.19 -9.77
C GLY A 305 -22.10 -23.37 -10.80
N GLU A 306 -21.70 -24.61 -11.01
CA GLU A 306 -20.59 -24.98 -11.89
C GLU A 306 -21.02 -25.04 -13.36
N HIS A 307 -20.10 -24.77 -14.27
CA HIS A 307 -20.31 -24.84 -15.72
C HIS A 307 -21.55 -24.09 -16.23
N THR A 308 -21.94 -23.03 -15.52
CA THR A 308 -23.04 -22.14 -15.87
C THR A 308 -22.52 -21.03 -16.78
N ASN A 309 -23.33 -20.63 -17.76
CA ASN A 309 -22.99 -19.55 -18.68
C ASN A 309 -24.00 -18.40 -18.54
N ILE A 310 -23.51 -17.23 -18.13
CA ILE A 310 -24.30 -16.02 -18.01
C ILE A 310 -24.21 -15.20 -19.30
N GLY A 311 -25.33 -15.06 -20.02
CA GLY A 311 -25.41 -14.22 -21.20
C GLY A 311 -25.09 -12.75 -20.89
N GLY A 312 -24.50 -12.05 -21.87
CA GLY A 312 -24.08 -10.66 -21.66
C GLY A 312 -25.25 -9.72 -21.39
N GLY A 313 -25.03 -8.67 -20.59
CA GLY A 313 -26.11 -7.74 -20.22
C GLY A 313 -26.99 -8.26 -19.07
N THR A 314 -26.54 -9.29 -18.34
CA THR A 314 -27.33 -9.89 -17.27
C THR A 314 -27.13 -9.17 -15.95
N ILE A 315 -28.22 -8.96 -15.21
CA ILE A 315 -28.23 -8.28 -13.92
C ILE A 315 -28.91 -9.17 -12.89
N THR A 316 -28.25 -9.40 -11.75
CA THR A 316 -28.93 -9.88 -10.52
C THR A 316 -29.39 -8.66 -9.72
N ALA A 317 -30.67 -8.31 -9.84
CA ALA A 317 -31.27 -7.20 -9.10
C ALA A 317 -31.46 -7.59 -7.63
N ASN A 318 -30.42 -7.34 -6.83
CA ASN A 318 -30.33 -7.72 -5.43
C ASN A 318 -30.98 -6.71 -4.47
N TYR A 319 -31.28 -5.48 -4.89
CA TYR A 319 -31.79 -4.42 -4.01
C TYR A 319 -33.23 -4.01 -4.37
N ASP A 320 -34.14 -4.08 -3.41
CA ASP A 320 -35.57 -3.77 -3.59
C ASP A 320 -35.96 -2.32 -3.21
N GLY A 321 -34.98 -1.50 -2.81
CA GLY A 321 -35.19 -0.17 -2.24
C GLY A 321 -35.04 -0.11 -0.72
N VAL A 322 -35.00 -1.26 -0.03
CA VAL A 322 -34.84 -1.37 1.42
C VAL A 322 -33.83 -2.46 1.80
N HIS A 323 -34.03 -3.68 1.31
CA HIS A 323 -33.24 -4.87 1.65
C HIS A 323 -32.40 -5.34 0.47
N LYS A 324 -31.36 -6.09 0.80
CA LYS A 324 -30.58 -6.86 -0.17
C LYS A 324 -30.95 -8.33 -0.09
N ASN A 325 -31.32 -8.90 -1.22
CA ASN A 325 -31.79 -10.27 -1.35
C ASN A 325 -30.82 -11.08 -2.22
N HIS A 326 -30.83 -12.39 -2.02
CA HIS A 326 -29.88 -13.30 -2.63
C HIS A 326 -30.46 -13.99 -3.88
N THR A 327 -29.64 -14.16 -4.93
CA THR A 327 -29.99 -14.97 -6.12
C THR A 327 -29.16 -16.25 -6.15
N SER A 328 -29.81 -17.40 -6.37
CA SER A 328 -29.12 -18.68 -6.57
C SER A 328 -29.38 -19.16 -7.99
N ILE A 329 -28.33 -19.44 -8.74
CA ILE A 329 -28.40 -20.06 -10.07
C ILE A 329 -27.59 -21.35 -10.02
N GLY A 330 -28.21 -22.46 -10.38
CA GLY A 330 -27.62 -23.80 -10.32
C GLY A 330 -26.49 -24.03 -11.32
N SER A 331 -26.08 -25.29 -11.43
CA SER A 331 -25.03 -25.75 -12.34
C SER A 331 -25.58 -26.06 -13.74
N GLY A 332 -24.74 -25.90 -14.77
CA GLY A 332 -25.10 -26.16 -16.16
C GLY A 332 -26.24 -25.29 -16.70
N VAL A 333 -26.50 -24.14 -16.08
CA VAL A 333 -27.53 -23.20 -16.51
C VAL A 333 -27.03 -22.39 -17.71
N HIS A 334 -27.89 -22.19 -18.70
CA HIS A 334 -27.62 -21.29 -19.83
C HIS A 334 -28.54 -20.07 -19.78
N VAL A 335 -27.99 -18.93 -19.38
CA VAL A 335 -28.73 -17.67 -19.34
C VAL A 335 -28.57 -16.94 -20.67
N GLY A 336 -29.67 -16.62 -21.35
CA GLY A 336 -29.66 -15.80 -22.56
C GLY A 336 -29.17 -14.36 -22.30
N ALA A 337 -28.80 -13.63 -23.35
CA ALA A 337 -28.37 -12.24 -23.20
C ALA A 337 -29.48 -11.34 -22.61
N GLY A 338 -29.10 -10.32 -21.84
CA GLY A 338 -30.00 -9.28 -21.36
C GLY A 338 -31.01 -9.72 -20.30
N ASN A 339 -30.69 -10.71 -19.47
CA ASN A 339 -31.60 -11.21 -18.46
C ASN A 339 -31.57 -10.37 -17.17
N LEU A 340 -32.70 -10.26 -16.48
CA LEU A 340 -32.82 -9.66 -15.16
C LEU A 340 -33.34 -10.70 -14.16
N PHE A 341 -32.55 -11.00 -13.13
CA PHE A 341 -32.96 -11.86 -12.01
C PHE A 341 -33.36 -10.99 -10.83
N VAL A 342 -34.65 -10.94 -10.52
CA VAL A 342 -35.17 -10.14 -9.41
C VAL A 342 -35.08 -10.97 -8.14
N ALA A 343 -34.14 -10.62 -7.26
CA ALA A 343 -33.90 -11.37 -6.03
C ALA A 343 -35.02 -11.12 -5.00
N PRO A 344 -35.36 -12.12 -4.16
CA PRO A 344 -34.78 -13.46 -4.13
C PRO A 344 -35.36 -14.37 -5.22
N VAL A 345 -34.48 -15.15 -5.87
CA VAL A 345 -34.89 -16.15 -6.86
C VAL A 345 -33.91 -17.31 -6.93
N ASN A 346 -34.43 -18.53 -7.09
CA ASN A 346 -33.67 -19.75 -7.28
C ASN A 346 -33.91 -20.32 -8.68
N VAL A 347 -32.84 -20.46 -9.46
CA VAL A 347 -32.83 -21.13 -10.75
C VAL A 347 -32.13 -22.47 -10.56
N SER A 348 -32.83 -23.56 -10.78
CA SER A 348 -32.29 -24.91 -10.59
C SER A 348 -31.30 -25.28 -11.71
N ASP A 349 -30.62 -26.42 -11.53
CA ASP A 349 -29.64 -26.94 -12.49
C ASP A 349 -30.24 -27.19 -13.88
N GLY A 350 -29.41 -27.01 -14.92
CA GLY A 350 -29.74 -27.31 -16.30
C GLY A 350 -30.79 -26.40 -16.96
N VAL A 351 -31.22 -25.34 -16.27
CA VAL A 351 -32.21 -24.39 -16.82
C VAL A 351 -31.63 -23.61 -18.00
N THR A 352 -32.47 -23.32 -18.99
CA THR A 352 -32.17 -22.34 -20.04
C THR A 352 -33.07 -21.11 -19.90
N THR A 353 -32.53 -19.90 -20.04
CA THR A 353 -33.35 -18.68 -20.11
C THR A 353 -33.39 -18.12 -21.52
N GLY A 354 -34.56 -17.63 -21.94
CA GLY A 354 -34.69 -16.85 -23.17
C GLY A 354 -33.98 -15.49 -23.05
N ALA A 355 -33.52 -14.95 -24.17
CA ALA A 355 -32.92 -13.61 -24.18
C ALA A 355 -33.93 -12.52 -23.75
N GLY A 356 -33.48 -11.52 -23.02
CA GLY A 356 -34.31 -10.40 -22.57
C GLY A 356 -35.36 -10.75 -21.51
N SER A 357 -35.17 -11.87 -20.80
CA SER A 357 -36.16 -12.32 -19.81
C SER A 357 -35.99 -11.65 -18.45
N VAL A 358 -37.11 -11.41 -17.78
CA VAL A 358 -37.18 -10.95 -16.38
C VAL A 358 -37.67 -12.10 -15.51
N VAL A 359 -36.75 -12.73 -14.78
CA VAL A 359 -37.01 -13.88 -13.92
C VAL A 359 -37.33 -13.38 -12.50
N ARG A 360 -38.57 -13.58 -12.06
CA ARG A 360 -39.10 -13.09 -10.77
C ARG A 360 -39.51 -14.20 -9.80
N HIS A 361 -39.48 -15.44 -10.26
CA HIS A 361 -39.97 -16.61 -9.53
C HIS A 361 -39.01 -17.76 -9.76
N ASP A 362 -38.99 -18.68 -8.81
CA ASP A 362 -38.12 -19.85 -8.87
C ASP A 362 -38.39 -20.68 -10.13
N VAL A 363 -37.31 -21.21 -10.70
CA VAL A 363 -37.33 -21.95 -11.96
C VAL A 363 -36.89 -23.39 -11.68
N PRO A 364 -37.76 -24.38 -11.92
CA PRO A 364 -37.44 -25.78 -11.66
C PRO A 364 -36.39 -26.31 -12.63
N ALA A 365 -35.71 -27.39 -12.25
CA ALA A 365 -34.67 -28.01 -13.08
C ALA A 365 -35.21 -28.50 -14.43
N ASP A 366 -34.30 -28.66 -15.40
CA ASP A 366 -34.62 -29.19 -16.75
C ASP A 366 -35.77 -28.42 -17.44
N SER A 367 -35.75 -27.10 -17.31
CA SER A 367 -36.78 -26.23 -17.88
C SER A 367 -36.20 -25.07 -18.67
N MET A 368 -37.01 -24.52 -19.57
CA MET A 368 -36.74 -23.24 -20.20
C MET A 368 -37.69 -22.19 -19.61
N VAL A 369 -37.15 -21.07 -19.15
CA VAL A 369 -37.92 -19.90 -18.71
C VAL A 369 -37.70 -18.73 -19.66
N TYR A 370 -38.75 -18.01 -20.02
CA TYR A 370 -38.63 -16.77 -20.76
C TYR A 370 -39.77 -15.81 -20.43
N SER A 371 -39.53 -14.51 -20.62
CA SER A 371 -40.60 -13.51 -20.58
C SER A 371 -41.13 -13.28 -21.98
N GLU A 372 -42.45 -13.30 -22.15
CA GLU A 372 -43.07 -13.02 -23.43
C GLU A 372 -42.92 -11.53 -23.78
N ASN A 373 -41.99 -11.23 -24.69
CA ASN A 373 -41.77 -9.90 -25.25
C ASN A 373 -42.29 -9.91 -26.69
N THR A 374 -43.49 -9.37 -26.93
CA THR A 374 -44.02 -9.28 -28.30
C THR A 374 -43.35 -8.11 -29.04
N GLN A 375 -42.72 -8.40 -30.17
CA GLN A 375 -42.14 -7.38 -31.04
C GLN A 375 -43.26 -6.69 -31.85
N HIS A 376 -43.31 -5.36 -31.78
CA HIS A 376 -44.18 -4.54 -32.63
C HIS A 376 -43.35 -3.62 -33.51
N VAL A 377 -43.60 -3.64 -34.82
CA VAL A 377 -42.93 -2.77 -35.79
C VAL A 377 -43.88 -1.67 -36.22
N ILE A 378 -43.48 -0.41 -36.03
CA ILE A 378 -44.23 0.76 -36.53
C ILE A 378 -43.50 1.29 -37.76
N GLU A 379 -44.06 1.00 -38.94
CA GLU A 379 -43.53 1.52 -40.20
C GLU A 379 -43.78 3.03 -40.32
N GLY A 380 -42.82 3.75 -40.91
CA GLY A 380 -42.97 5.20 -41.13
C GLY A 380 -42.91 6.07 -39.87
N TRP A 381 -42.29 5.58 -38.78
CA TRP A 381 -42.14 6.32 -37.51
C TRP A 381 -41.64 7.75 -37.68
N LYS A 382 -40.58 7.93 -38.49
CA LYS A 382 -40.11 9.27 -38.82
C LYS A 382 -41.10 9.95 -39.77
N PRO A 383 -41.55 11.17 -39.45
CA PRO A 383 -42.35 11.96 -40.37
C PRO A 383 -41.69 12.04 -41.75
N SER A 384 -42.48 12.14 -42.82
CA SER A 384 -41.96 12.23 -44.19
C SER A 384 -41.00 13.40 -44.40
N TRP A 385 -41.09 14.45 -43.58
CA TRP A 385 -40.21 15.62 -43.65
C TRP A 385 -38.87 15.43 -42.90
N GLU A 386 -38.69 14.34 -42.14
CA GLU A 386 -37.43 13.94 -41.48
C GLU A 386 -36.72 12.77 -42.17
N ARG A 387 -37.30 12.19 -43.23
CA ARG A 387 -36.78 11.02 -43.93
C ARG A 387 -35.94 11.36 -45.15
#